data_AF-A0A7W1I4N8-F1
#
_entry.id   AF-A0A7W1I4N8-F1
#
_cell.length_a   1.000
_cell.length_b   1.000
_cell.length_c   1.000
_cell.angle_alpha   90.00
_cell.angle_beta   90.00
_cell.angle_gamma   90.00
#
_symmetry.space_group_name_H-M   'P 1'
#
loop_
_entity.id
_entity.type
_entity.pdbx_description
1 polymer ?
#
loop_
_entity_poly.entity_id
_entity_poly.type
_entity_poly.pdbx_seq_one_letter_code
_entity_poly.pdbx_strand_id
1 'polypeptide(L)'
;MRCIERATRLDREVAIKVLSASLAIDPTALARFEREAMSVAKLSHPNILAIFESVQDGGTAFVVTELVDGETLRARITAGALPQRRAVAYALQIARGVAAAHARGIVHRDLTERRRGRLRW
;
A
#
# COMPACT_ATOMS: atom_id res chain seq x y z
N MET A 1 7.65 9.39 -2.81
CA MET A 1 9.04 8.95 -2.61
C MET A 1 8.97 7.79 -1.62
N ARG A 2 9.32 6.56 -2.01
CA ARG A 2 9.46 5.43 -1.07
C ARG A 2 10.94 5.32 -0.72
N CYS A 3 11.26 5.26 0.57
CA CYS A 3 12.56 4.79 1.02
C CYS A 3 12.42 3.32 1.42
N ILE A 4 13.38 2.49 1.01
CA ILE A 4 13.57 1.17 1.60
C ILE A 4 14.50 1.41 2.78
N GLU A 5 14.08 0.98 3.96
CA GLU A 5 14.86 1.14 5.17
C GLU A 5 14.84 -0.16 5.96
N ARG A 6 15.94 -0.48 6.64
CA ARG A 6 15.96 -1.58 7.60
C ARG A 6 15.36 -1.06 8.90
N ALA A 7 14.18 -1.56 9.26
CA ALA A 7 13.60 -1.25 10.55
C ALA A 7 14.43 -1.96 11.63
N THR A 8 15.34 -1.22 12.27
CA THR A 8 16.30 -1.75 13.27
C THR A 8 15.60 -2.44 14.44
N ARG A 9 14.39 -2.00 14.82
CA ARG A 9 13.59 -2.63 15.87
C ARG A 9 12.87 -3.91 15.44
N LEU A 10 12.68 -4.12 14.14
CA LEU A 10 11.90 -5.24 13.59
C LEU A 10 12.78 -6.31 12.91
N ASP A 11 14.10 -6.08 12.84
CA ASP A 11 15.09 -6.86 12.10
C ASP A 11 14.62 -7.31 10.71
N ARG A 12 13.95 -6.41 9.99
CA ARG A 12 13.42 -6.69 8.64
C ARG A 12 13.44 -5.44 7.77
N GLU A 13 13.43 -5.67 6.46
CA GLU A 13 13.23 -4.61 5.49
C GLU A 13 11.77 -4.19 5.43
N VAL A 14 11.56 -2.89 5.32
CA VAL A 14 10.24 -2.26 5.27
C VAL A 14 10.15 -1.25 4.13
N ALA A 15 8.93 -0.99 3.67
CA ALA A 15 8.67 0.10 2.75
C ALA A 15 8.07 1.28 3.52
N ILE A 16 8.62 2.48 3.31
CA ILE A 16 8.11 3.70 3.96
C ILE A 16 7.40 4.57 2.92
N LYS A 17 6.13 4.87 3.17
CA LYS A 17 5.33 5.81 2.38
C LYS A 17 5.29 7.15 3.11
N VAL A 18 6.01 8.14 2.58
CA VAL A 18 6.05 9.50 3.13
C VAL A 18 5.00 10.39 2.45
N LEU A 19 4.23 11.13 3.25
CA LEU A 19 3.36 12.20 2.78
C LEU A 19 4.22 13.41 2.43
N SER A 20 4.08 13.96 1.21
CA SER A 20 4.89 15.10 0.78
C SER A 20 4.61 16.33 1.65
N ALA A 21 5.63 17.16 1.90
CA ALA A 21 5.51 18.36 2.74
C ALA A 21 4.34 19.28 2.32
N SER A 22 4.10 19.44 1.01
CA SER A 22 2.98 20.22 0.48
C SER A 22 1.59 19.68 0.84
N LEU A 23 1.46 18.36 1.06
CA LEU A 23 0.22 17.73 1.51
C LEU A 23 0.16 17.62 3.04
N ALA A 24 1.30 17.58 3.72
CA ALA A 24 1.37 17.53 5.17
C ALA A 24 0.85 18.82 5.84
N ILE A 25 0.95 19.96 5.14
CA ILE A 25 0.38 21.25 5.60
C ILE A 25 -1.13 21.37 5.36
N ASP A 26 -1.74 20.47 4.59
CA ASP A 26 -3.20 20.42 4.40
C ASP A 26 -3.80 19.45 5.44
N PRO A 27 -4.54 19.96 6.45
CA PRO A 27 -5.12 19.13 7.49
C PRO A 27 -6.08 18.05 6.95
N THR A 28 -6.73 18.31 5.82
CA THR A 28 -7.65 17.36 5.18
C THR A 28 -6.90 16.21 4.54
N ALA A 29 -5.80 16.51 3.85
CA ALA A 29 -4.95 15.50 3.25
C ALA A 29 -4.25 14.63 4.32
N LEU A 30 -3.76 15.25 5.38
CA LEU A 30 -3.16 14.55 6.52
C LEU A 30 -4.18 13.62 7.21
N ALA A 31 -5.36 14.14 7.57
CA ALA A 31 -6.40 13.33 8.20
C ALA A 31 -6.88 12.18 7.30
N ARG A 32 -6.88 12.37 5.97
CA ARG A 32 -7.18 11.29 5.02
C ARG A 32 -6.08 10.23 5.03
N PHE A 33 -4.82 10.65 4.97
CA PHE A 33 -3.66 9.75 4.97
C PHE A 33 -3.64 8.86 6.22
N GLU A 34 -3.84 9.44 7.40
CA GLU A 34 -3.92 8.71 8.66
C GLU A 34 -5.12 7.76 8.71
N ARG A 35 -6.30 8.22 8.28
CA ARG A 35 -7.52 7.39 8.28
C ARG A 35 -7.39 6.19 7.35
N GLU A 36 -6.78 6.36 6.18
CA GLU A 36 -6.49 5.26 5.25
C GLU A 36 -5.54 4.25 5.90
N ALA A 37 -4.46 4.72 6.53
CA ALA A 37 -3.52 3.86 7.23
C ALA A 37 -4.19 3.08 8.36
N MET A 38 -4.97 3.75 9.22
CA MET A 38 -5.68 3.12 10.33
C MET A 38 -6.74 2.12 9.88
N SER A 39 -7.35 2.32 8.72
CA SER A 39 -8.32 1.37 8.16
C SER A 39 -7.62 0.08 7.74
N VAL A 40 -6.49 0.20 7.03
CA VAL A 40 -5.74 -0.97 6.54
C VAL A 40 -5.00 -1.68 7.68
N ALA A 41 -4.49 -0.96 8.69
CA ALA A 41 -3.79 -1.54 9.84
C ALA A 41 -4.66 -2.51 10.67
N LYS A 42 -5.99 -2.40 10.58
CA LYS A 42 -6.95 -3.32 11.23
C LYS A 42 -7.11 -4.64 10.48
N LEU A 43 -6.52 -4.77 9.30
CA LEU A 43 -6.63 -5.93 8.43
C LEU A 43 -5.36 -6.77 8.53
N SER A 44 -5.56 -8.07 8.75
CA SER A 44 -4.50 -9.08 8.64
C SER A 44 -4.98 -10.12 7.64
N HIS A 45 -4.37 -10.14 6.45
CA HIS A 45 -4.74 -11.04 5.36
C HIS A 45 -3.60 -11.11 4.32
N PRO A 46 -3.26 -12.28 3.75
CA PRO A 46 -2.13 -12.44 2.82
C PRO A 46 -2.27 -11.70 1.47
N ASN A 47 -3.47 -11.19 1.16
CA ASN A 47 -3.73 -10.37 -0.04
C ASN A 47 -4.02 -8.90 0.29
N ILE A 48 -3.61 -8.43 1.47
CA ILE A 48 -3.73 -7.03 1.90
C ILE A 48 -2.39 -6.60 2.47
N LEU A 49 -1.89 -5.44 2.02
CA LEU A 49 -0.62 -4.90 2.49
C LEU A 49 -0.65 -4.68 4.01
N ALA A 50 0.29 -5.28 4.73
CA ALA A 50 0.42 -5.06 6.17
C ALA A 50 1.01 -3.67 6.47
N ILE A 51 0.37 -2.95 7.39
CA ILE A 51 0.89 -1.72 7.98
C ILE A 51 1.45 -2.05 9.36
N PHE A 52 2.70 -1.70 9.59
CA PHE A 52 3.36 -1.89 10.88
C PHE A 52 3.20 -0.67 11.78
N GLU A 53 3.34 0.53 11.21
CA GLU A 53 3.35 1.77 11.98
C GLU A 53 2.88 2.97 11.15
N SER A 54 2.24 3.94 11.80
CA SER A 54 1.94 5.26 11.27
C SER A 54 2.57 6.29 12.19
N VAL A 55 3.43 7.14 11.65
CA VAL A 55 4.25 8.08 12.43
C VAL A 55 4.04 9.49 11.90
N GLN A 56 3.97 10.44 12.82
CA GLN A 56 4.06 11.86 12.53
C GLN A 56 5.22 12.44 13.33
N ASP A 57 6.22 12.98 12.64
CA ASP A 57 7.40 13.57 13.25
C ASP A 57 7.85 14.81 12.47
N GLY A 58 8.18 15.89 13.19
CA GLY A 58 8.70 17.13 12.59
C GLY A 58 7.87 17.71 11.45
N GLY A 59 6.53 17.57 11.48
CA GLY A 59 5.64 18.02 10.40
C GLY A 59 5.60 17.10 9.17
N THR A 60 6.23 15.94 9.23
CA THR A 60 6.19 14.89 8.21
C THR A 60 5.36 13.71 8.72
N ALA A 61 4.43 13.23 7.90
CA ALA A 61 3.69 12.01 8.17
C ALA A 61 4.18 10.87 7.28
N PHE A 62 4.40 9.69 7.85
CA PHE A 62 4.80 8.51 7.10
C PHE A 62 4.17 7.24 7.66
N VAL A 63 4.01 6.25 6.77
CA VAL A 63 3.48 4.93 7.12
C VAL A 63 4.52 3.89 6.76
N VAL A 64 4.84 3.05 7.74
CA VAL A 64 5.74 1.90 7.61
C VAL A 64 4.91 0.68 7.27
N THR A 65 5.23 0.03 6.15
CA THR A 65 4.53 -1.15 5.66
C THR A 65 5.48 -2.30 5.44
N GLU A 66 4.93 -3.48 5.24
CA GLU A 66 5.71 -4.58 4.67
C GLU A 66 6.34 -4.16 3.35
N LEU A 67 7.57 -4.63 3.13
CA LEU A 67 8.20 -4.62 1.82
C LEU A 67 7.69 -5.83 1.05
N VAL A 68 7.00 -5.59 -0.06
CA VAL A 68 6.52 -6.65 -0.95
C VAL A 68 7.48 -6.75 -2.12
N ASP A 69 8.14 -7.89 -2.22
CA ASP A 69 9.03 -8.21 -3.33
C ASP A 69 8.24 -8.60 -4.59
N GLY A 70 8.78 -8.24 -5.75
CA GLY A 70 8.21 -8.57 -7.05
C GLY A 70 7.91 -7.32 -7.87
N GLU A 71 7.03 -7.47 -8.87
CA GLU A 71 6.64 -6.39 -9.76
C GLU A 71 5.20 -5.93 -9.53
N THR A 72 4.91 -4.68 -9.85
CA THR A 72 3.52 -4.19 -9.82
C THR A 72 2.70 -4.82 -10.95
N LEU A 73 1.39 -5.00 -10.71
CA LEU A 73 0.47 -5.46 -11.75
C LEU A 73 0.49 -4.56 -12.99
N ARG A 74 0.64 -3.24 -12.81
CA ARG A 74 0.80 -2.30 -13.92
C ARG A 74 2.04 -2.58 -14.76
N ALA A 75 3.21 -2.76 -14.13
CA ALA A 75 4.44 -3.08 -14.85
C ALA A 75 4.25 -4.38 -15.65
N ARG A 76 3.65 -5.39 -15.02
CA ARG A 76 3.40 -6.68 -15.66
C ARG A 76 2.48 -6.59 -16.87
N ILE A 77 1.40 -5.81 -16.79
CA ILE A 77 0.42 -5.64 -17.87
C ILE A 77 0.99 -4.74 -18.98
N THR A 78 1.81 -3.74 -18.61
CA THR A 78 2.46 -2.86 -19.60
C THR A 78 3.47 -3.61 -20.46
N ALA A 79 4.10 -4.67 -19.92
CA ALA A 79 4.99 -5.55 -20.67
C ALA A 79 4.28 -6.44 -21.70
N GLY A 80 2.94 -6.50 -21.70
CA GLY A 80 2.14 -7.27 -22.64
C GLY A 80 0.94 -7.95 -21.99
N ALA A 81 0.01 -8.42 -22.82
CA ALA A 81 -1.20 -9.09 -22.36
C ALA A 81 -0.88 -10.31 -21.45
N LEU A 82 -1.70 -10.48 -20.41
CA LEU A 82 -1.60 -11.61 -19.51
C LEU A 82 -2.26 -12.85 -20.10
N PRO A 83 -1.65 -14.04 -20.00
CA PRO A 83 -2.36 -15.29 -20.25
C PRO A 83 -3.59 -15.40 -19.35
N GLN A 84 -4.72 -15.85 -19.90
CA GLN A 84 -6.00 -15.90 -19.18
C GLN A 84 -5.90 -16.56 -17.80
N ARG A 85 -5.18 -17.69 -17.69
CA ARG A 85 -4.96 -18.39 -16.41
C ARG A 85 -4.29 -17.51 -15.35
N ARG A 86 -3.32 -16.68 -15.75
CA ARG A 86 -2.63 -15.74 -14.84
C ARG A 86 -3.56 -14.59 -14.43
N ALA A 87 -4.33 -14.05 -15.38
CA ALA A 87 -5.30 -13.00 -15.08
C ALA A 87 -6.35 -13.47 -14.05
N VAL A 88 -6.89 -14.68 -14.21
CA VAL A 88 -7.83 -15.29 -13.24
C VAL A 88 -7.18 -15.48 -11.87
N ALA A 89 -5.93 -15.95 -11.82
CA ALA A 89 -5.21 -16.12 -10.56
C ALA A 89 -5.03 -14.78 -9.81
N TYR A 90 -4.68 -13.70 -10.50
CA TYR A 90 -4.59 -12.37 -9.90
C TYR A 90 -5.95 -11.84 -9.44
N ALA A 91 -6.98 -11.99 -10.27
CA ALA A 91 -8.34 -11.59 -9.91
C ALA A 91 -8.82 -12.29 -8.63
N LEU A 92 -8.52 -13.58 -8.47
CA LEU A 92 -8.90 -14.34 -7.27
C LEU A 92 -8.17 -13.83 -6.01
N GLN A 93 -6.87 -13.51 -6.11
CA GLN A 93 -6.12 -12.95 -4.99
C GLN A 93 -6.65 -11.57 -4.60
N ILE A 94 -6.93 -10.71 -5.59
CA ILE A 94 -7.53 -9.39 -5.36
C ILE A 94 -8.91 -9.53 -4.69
N ALA A 95 -9.76 -10.41 -5.21
CA ALA A 95 -11.10 -10.64 -4.67
C ALA A 95 -11.06 -11.13 -3.21
N ARG A 96 -10.11 -12.01 -2.86
CA ARG A 96 -9.90 -12.45 -1.47
C ARG A 96 -9.52 -11.29 -0.54
N GLY A 97 -8.60 -10.43 -0.98
CA GLY A 97 -8.22 -9.23 -0.22
C GLY A 97 -9.40 -8.27 -0.02
N VAL A 98 -10.15 -7.98 -1.09
CA VAL A 98 -11.35 -7.12 -1.02
C VAL A 98 -12.42 -7.73 -0.11
N ALA A 99 -12.67 -9.04 -0.20
CA ALA A 99 -13.62 -9.74 0.66
C ALA A 99 -13.23 -9.63 2.14
N ALA A 100 -11.94 -9.80 2.48
CA ALA A 100 -11.45 -9.64 3.85
C ALA A 100 -11.58 -8.19 4.37
N ALA A 101 -11.43 -7.18 3.52
CA ALA A 101 -11.70 -5.79 3.86
C ALA A 101 -13.20 -5.56 4.11
N HIS A 102 -14.06 -6.05 3.20
CA HIS A 102 -15.51 -5.93 3.31
C HIS A 102 -16.07 -6.61 4.56
N ALA A 103 -15.51 -7.76 4.96
CA ALA A 103 -15.89 -8.46 6.20
C ALA A 103 -15.65 -7.61 7.47
N ARG A 104 -14.79 -6.58 7.38
CA ARG A 104 -14.57 -5.58 8.45
C ARG A 104 -15.25 -4.23 8.18
N GLY A 105 -16.18 -4.18 7.22
CA GLY A 105 -16.90 -2.96 6.86
C GLY A 105 -16.05 -1.91 6.12
N ILE A 106 -14.88 -2.29 5.61
CA ILE A 106 -13.96 -1.38 4.91
C ILE A 106 -14.14 -1.54 3.41
N VAL A 107 -14.58 -0.48 2.74
CA VAL A 107 -14.66 -0.42 1.27
C VAL A 107 -13.37 0.17 0.71
N HIS A 108 -12.70 -0.55 -0.21
CA HIS A 108 -11.39 -0.14 -0.76
C HIS A 108 -11.43 1.21 -1.50
N ARG A 109 -12.52 1.46 -2.26
CA ARG A 109 -12.83 2.70 -3.02
C ARG A 109 -11.84 3.17 -4.10
N ASP A 110 -10.61 2.67 -4.11
CA ASP A 110 -9.60 2.96 -5.16
C ASP A 110 -8.90 1.68 -5.62
N LEU A 111 -9.67 0.70 -6.10
CA LEU A 111 -9.09 -0.54 -6.64
C LEU A 111 -8.53 -0.27 -8.03
N THR A 112 -7.21 -0.08 -8.12
CA THR A 112 -6.52 0.23 -9.36
C THR A 112 -5.20 -0.52 -9.46
N GLU A 113 -4.72 -0.74 -10.67
CA GLU A 113 -3.38 -1.24 -10.99
C GLU A 113 -2.27 -0.23 -10.64
N ARG A 114 -2.64 1.00 -10.28
CA ARG A 114 -1.84 2.21 -10.44
C ARG A 114 -0.66 2.40 -9.46
N ARG A 115 0.32 3.17 -9.97
CA ARG A 115 1.23 4.08 -9.22
C ARG A 115 0.95 5.56 -9.53
N ARG A 116 0.74 6.41 -8.50
CA ARG A 116 1.00 7.88 -8.55
C ARG A 116 2.47 8.08 -8.13
N GLY A 117 3.33 8.53 -9.05
CA GLY A 117 4.75 8.83 -8.80
C GLY A 117 5.75 7.81 -9.37
N ARG A 118 6.80 8.32 -10.03
CA ARG A 118 7.95 7.57 -10.60
C ARG A 118 8.59 6.65 -9.57
N LEU A 119 9.09 5.49 -10.01
CA LEU A 119 10.38 4.87 -9.63
C LEU A 119 10.53 3.48 -10.28
N ARG A 120 11.76 3.11 -10.64
CA ARG A 120 12.16 1.74 -11.00
C ARG A 120 12.39 0.93 -9.72
N TRP A 121 12.32 -0.39 -9.85
CA TRP A 121 12.83 -1.36 -8.87
C TRP A 121 14.35 -1.34 -8.89
#